data_AF-A0A1I7CAP9-F1
#
_entry.id   AF-A0A1I7CAP9-F1
#
_cell.length_a   1.000
_cell.length_b   1.000
_cell.length_c   1.000
_cell.angle_alpha   90.00
_cell.angle_beta   90.00
_cell.angle_gamma   90.00
#
_symmetry.space_group_name_H-M   'P 1'
#
loop_
_entity.id
_entity.type
_entity.pdbx_description
1 polymer ?
#
loop_
_entity_poly.entity_id
_entity_poly.type
_entity_poly.pdbx_seq_one_letter_code
_entity_poly.pdbx_strand_id
1 'polypeptide(L)'
;MANCTNEECAAPDAPCHENYGELKKCPHWKAVGEKIKAIADTKATKTGKKGVVDWGGSSLTTDDLGQITIRNSPFSVGIVGKANSGKTTFLAMLFTLLQKGKKFKDYNFAGSRTLLGWDLLYHHFKVHQGNIQFPDPTPTELLRLYHLSLKDTRNHLHDLLIYEASGETFYHWSKNFDDENAKNARLIYKRANAFALFIDCDDLVHRKGLAKAEIIAIAEMLRHDLRNRPLIVVWSKADRKSEIHTNIVSSLSGELETMFPGMEEIQISNLSSSDPDDLVHKNNIYVVDWLLEKLNSPAGFQIKDLNPTQNDIFLNFRYHD
;
A
#
# COMPACT_ATOMS: atom_id res chain seq x y z
N MET A 1 -18.53 33.99 10.55
CA MET A 1 -17.74 32.74 10.55
C MET A 1 -18.45 31.75 11.46
N ALA A 2 -18.68 30.52 10.99
CA ALA A 2 -19.29 29.48 11.82
C ALA A 2 -18.20 28.88 12.70
N ASN A 3 -18.38 28.93 14.02
CA ASN A 3 -17.38 28.47 14.98
C ASN A 3 -17.98 27.38 15.87
N CYS A 4 -17.17 26.36 16.16
CA CYS A 4 -17.46 25.35 17.17
C CYS A 4 -17.30 25.95 18.57
N THR A 5 -18.12 25.53 19.54
CA THR A 5 -17.97 25.95 20.94
C THR A 5 -16.93 25.16 21.73
N ASN A 6 -16.37 24.09 21.16
CA ASN A 6 -15.25 23.36 21.76
C ASN A 6 -13.94 24.09 21.43
N GLU A 7 -13.22 24.56 22.46
CA GLU A 7 -11.96 25.29 22.33
C GLU A 7 -10.83 24.45 21.72
N GLU A 8 -10.92 23.12 21.78
CA GLU A 8 -9.99 22.18 21.14
C GLU A 8 -10.41 21.79 19.71
N CYS A 9 -11.52 22.34 19.19
CA CYS A 9 -12.05 21.99 17.88
C CYS A 9 -11.80 23.12 16.87
N ALA A 10 -10.83 22.90 15.98
CA ALA A 10 -10.45 23.84 14.93
C ALA A 10 -11.31 23.74 13.64
N ALA A 11 -12.47 23.10 13.70
CA ALA A 11 -13.43 23.08 12.58
C ALA A 11 -13.98 24.51 12.32
N PRO A 12 -14.12 24.95 11.06
CA PRO A 12 -14.12 24.15 9.83
C PRO A 12 -12.75 24.01 9.14
N ASP A 13 -11.71 24.66 9.66
CA ASP A 13 -10.38 24.69 9.05
C ASP A 13 -9.59 23.38 9.32
N ALA A 14 -10.08 22.54 10.25
CA ALA A 14 -9.61 21.19 10.56
C ALA A 14 -10.79 20.21 10.77
N PRO A 15 -10.56 18.88 10.78
CA PRO A 15 -11.58 17.89 11.10
C PRO A 15 -12.21 18.14 12.47
N CYS A 16 -13.51 17.84 12.60
CA CYS A 16 -14.23 17.98 13.85
C CYS A 16 -13.60 17.09 14.93
N HIS A 17 -13.31 17.65 16.10
CA HIS A 17 -12.77 16.92 17.25
C HIS A 17 -13.64 15.71 17.64
N GLU A 18 -14.97 15.88 17.58
CA GLU A 18 -15.97 14.85 17.87
C GLU A 18 -16.33 13.97 16.65
N ASN A 19 -15.63 14.16 15.53
CA ASN A 19 -15.70 13.36 14.31
C ASN A 19 -17.10 13.23 13.66
N TYR A 20 -17.95 14.26 13.80
CA TYR A 20 -19.23 14.31 13.08
C TYR A 20 -19.00 14.60 11.58
N GLY A 21 -19.41 13.67 10.72
CA GLY A 21 -19.28 13.79 9.25
C GLY A 21 -20.06 14.95 8.63
N GLU A 22 -21.07 15.47 9.32
CA GLU A 22 -21.72 16.74 8.98
C GLU A 22 -21.63 17.66 10.19
N LEU A 23 -20.97 18.82 10.04
CA LEU A 23 -20.77 19.77 11.15
C LEU A 23 -22.11 20.23 11.78
N LYS A 24 -23.20 20.24 11.01
CA LYS A 24 -24.56 20.53 11.51
C LYS A 24 -25.10 19.51 12.52
N LYS A 25 -24.54 18.30 12.55
CA LYS A 25 -24.91 17.23 13.50
C LYS A 25 -24.13 17.32 14.81
N CYS A 26 -23.07 18.13 14.86
CA CYS A 26 -22.29 18.32 16.06
C CYS A 26 -23.07 19.22 17.06
N PRO A 27 -23.28 18.79 18.31
CA PRO A 27 -23.99 19.57 19.32
C PRO A 27 -23.26 20.88 19.71
N HIS A 28 -21.97 20.98 19.40
CA HIS A 28 -21.12 22.15 19.65
C HIS A 28 -21.08 23.13 18.48
N TRP A 29 -21.75 22.83 17.36
CA TRP A 29 -21.67 23.64 16.14
C TRP A 29 -22.75 24.72 16.08
N LYS A 30 -22.34 25.99 16.11
CA LYS A 30 -23.27 27.13 15.96
C LYS A 30 -23.49 27.45 14.49
N ALA A 31 -24.61 26.99 13.94
CA ALA A 31 -25.05 27.39 12.61
C ALA A 31 -25.46 28.87 12.59
N VAL A 32 -24.78 29.69 11.77
CA VAL A 32 -25.25 31.05 11.46
C VAL A 32 -26.32 30.94 10.37
N GLY A 33 -27.45 31.61 10.59
CA GLY A 33 -28.67 31.54 9.79
C GLY A 33 -28.48 31.73 8.28
N GLU A 34 -29.35 31.03 7.55
CA GLU A 34 -29.37 30.89 6.09
C GLU A 34 -29.55 32.21 5.35
N LYS A 35 -28.73 32.41 4.30
CA LYS A 35 -29.18 33.03 3.05
C LYS A 35 -28.85 32.09 1.90
N ILE A 36 -29.90 31.40 1.45
CA ILE A 36 -29.93 30.65 0.20
C ILE A 36 -29.70 31.64 -0.95
N LYS A 37 -28.61 31.47 -1.69
CA LYS A 37 -28.53 31.88 -3.09
C LYS A 37 -28.29 30.61 -3.91
N ALA A 38 -29.30 30.22 -4.66
CA ALA A 38 -29.17 29.31 -5.77
C ALA A 38 -28.08 29.85 -6.71
N ILE A 39 -27.04 29.04 -6.96
CA ILE A 39 -26.12 29.26 -8.07
C ILE A 39 -26.32 28.08 -9.00
N ALA A 40 -26.78 28.43 -10.20
CA ALA A 40 -27.14 27.57 -11.29
C ALA A 40 -25.98 26.65 -11.73
N ASP A 41 -26.37 25.48 -12.24
CA ASP A 41 -25.57 24.62 -13.10
C ASP A 41 -24.75 25.44 -14.09
N THR A 42 -23.47 25.62 -13.79
CA THR A 42 -22.50 26.11 -14.76
C THR A 42 -21.70 24.90 -15.22
N LYS A 43 -22.05 24.43 -16.42
CA LYS A 43 -21.24 23.49 -17.21
C LYS A 43 -19.79 23.99 -17.21
N ALA A 44 -18.92 23.31 -16.46
CA ALA A 44 -17.50 23.58 -16.48
C ALA A 44 -16.98 23.34 -17.89
N THR A 45 -16.66 24.44 -18.55
CA THR A 45 -16.06 24.49 -19.88
C THR A 45 -14.66 23.89 -19.77
N LYS A 46 -14.38 22.87 -20.58
CA LYS A 46 -13.06 22.26 -20.73
C LYS A 46 -12.05 23.33 -21.12
N THR A 47 -11.32 23.84 -20.14
CA THR A 47 -10.11 24.64 -20.34
C THR A 47 -8.91 23.75 -20.01
N GLY A 48 -7.93 23.73 -20.91
CA GLY A 48 -6.87 22.73 -20.98
C GLY A 48 -6.14 22.51 -19.67
N LYS A 49 -5.88 21.23 -19.37
CA LYS A 49 -5.09 20.78 -18.21
C LYS A 49 -3.68 21.39 -18.28
N LYS A 50 -3.46 22.52 -17.61
CA LYS A 50 -2.15 22.85 -17.05
C LYS A 50 -1.93 21.89 -15.87
N GLY A 51 -0.82 21.16 -15.88
CA GLY A 51 -0.47 20.22 -14.84
C GLY A 51 -0.43 20.92 -13.48
N VAL A 52 -1.48 20.73 -12.68
CA VAL A 52 -1.48 21.10 -11.27
C VAL A 52 -0.60 20.06 -10.59
N VAL A 53 0.58 20.48 -10.15
CA VAL A 53 1.40 19.67 -9.25
C VAL A 53 0.71 19.70 -7.90
N ASP A 54 0.19 18.56 -7.46
CA ASP A 54 -0.52 18.47 -6.20
C ASP A 54 0.51 18.27 -5.09
N TRP A 55 0.86 19.36 -4.42
CA TRP A 55 1.79 19.37 -3.27
C TRP A 55 1.11 18.94 -1.97
N GLY A 56 -0.14 18.44 -2.03
CA GLY A 56 -0.97 18.17 -0.87
C GLY A 56 -0.46 17.09 0.08
N GLY A 57 0.50 16.25 -0.32
CA GLY A 57 1.09 15.27 0.60
C GLY A 57 0.15 14.12 0.99
N SER A 58 -1.10 14.09 0.52
CA SER A 58 -2.10 13.06 0.76
C SER A 58 -1.75 11.75 0.05
N SER A 59 -2.47 10.66 0.34
CA SER A 59 -2.33 9.41 -0.44
C SER A 59 -2.69 9.68 -1.90
N LEU A 60 -1.85 9.20 -2.82
CA LEU A 60 -2.06 9.44 -4.25
C LEU A 60 -3.22 8.59 -4.77
N THR A 61 -3.90 9.12 -5.77
CA THR A 61 -4.82 8.35 -6.60
C THR A 61 -4.11 7.87 -7.86
N THR A 62 -4.76 7.03 -8.65
CA THR A 62 -4.13 6.51 -9.86
C THR A 62 -3.94 7.55 -10.96
N ASP A 63 -4.63 8.68 -10.88
CA ASP A 63 -4.49 9.78 -11.81
C ASP A 63 -3.21 10.60 -11.53
N ASP A 64 -2.67 10.51 -10.31
CA ASP A 64 -1.48 11.24 -9.88
C ASP A 64 -0.17 10.52 -10.20
N LEU A 65 -0.25 9.26 -10.68
CA LEU A 65 0.90 8.42 -11.03
C LEU A 65 1.85 9.10 -12.02
N GLY A 66 1.29 9.86 -12.96
CA GLY A 66 2.06 10.60 -13.97
C GLY A 66 3.09 11.56 -13.36
N GLN A 67 2.84 12.09 -12.15
CA GLN A 67 3.77 13.02 -11.51
C GLN A 67 5.03 12.34 -10.95
N ILE A 68 4.96 11.05 -10.65
CA ILE A 68 6.09 10.25 -10.13
C ILE A 68 6.83 9.60 -11.29
N THR A 69 6.11 9.03 -12.25
CA THR A 69 6.72 8.28 -13.36
C THR A 69 7.53 9.15 -14.32
N ILE A 70 7.37 10.48 -14.30
CA ILE A 70 8.17 11.41 -15.12
C ILE A 70 9.67 11.29 -14.83
N ARG A 71 10.06 11.02 -13.56
CA ARG A 71 11.47 11.05 -13.18
C ARG A 71 12.17 9.69 -13.30
N ASN A 72 11.47 8.60 -13.01
CA ASN A 72 11.96 7.22 -13.08
C ASN A 72 10.76 6.25 -13.11
N SER A 73 11.00 5.00 -13.53
CA SER A 73 10.00 3.92 -13.38
C SER A 73 9.96 3.48 -11.91
N PRO A 74 8.87 3.74 -11.17
CA PRO A 74 8.80 3.39 -9.76
C PRO A 74 8.71 1.89 -9.55
N PHE A 75 9.36 1.41 -8.49
CA PHE A 75 9.04 0.12 -7.89
C PHE A 75 7.60 0.15 -7.40
N SER A 76 6.80 -0.85 -7.77
CA SER A 76 5.39 -0.91 -7.38
C SER A 76 5.08 -2.22 -6.67
N VAL A 77 4.53 -2.11 -5.47
CA VAL A 77 4.19 -3.23 -4.59
C VAL A 77 2.69 -3.22 -4.30
N GLY A 78 2.01 -4.35 -4.56
CA GLY A 78 0.63 -4.56 -4.18
C GLY A 78 0.53 -5.29 -2.84
N ILE A 79 -0.12 -4.68 -1.84
CA ILE A 79 -0.44 -5.37 -0.58
C ILE A 79 -1.78 -6.09 -0.74
N VAL A 80 -1.75 -7.41 -0.67
CA VAL A 80 -2.89 -8.29 -0.98
C VAL A 80 -3.24 -9.10 0.25
N GLY A 81 -4.53 -9.30 0.51
CA GLY A 81 -4.98 -10.13 1.62
C GLY A 81 -6.39 -9.77 2.06
N LYS A 82 -6.97 -10.65 2.88
CA LYS A 82 -8.34 -10.52 3.38
C LYS A 82 -8.54 -9.25 4.23
N ALA A 83 -9.80 -8.82 4.41
CA ALA A 83 -10.14 -7.81 5.40
C ALA A 83 -9.59 -8.20 6.78
N ASN A 84 -9.10 -7.22 7.54
CA ASN A 84 -8.47 -7.40 8.85
C ASN A 84 -7.15 -8.19 8.88
N SER A 85 -6.55 -8.54 7.73
CA SER A 85 -5.27 -9.25 7.67
C SER A 85 -4.04 -8.39 8.04
N GLY A 86 -4.23 -7.23 8.67
CA GLY A 86 -3.12 -6.37 9.13
C GLY A 86 -2.42 -5.53 8.06
N LYS A 87 -2.96 -5.40 6.84
CA LYS A 87 -2.34 -4.60 5.74
C LYS A 87 -2.09 -3.13 6.12
N THR A 88 -3.14 -2.45 6.54
CA THR A 88 -3.09 -1.03 6.92
C THR A 88 -2.22 -0.82 8.16
N THR A 89 -2.30 -1.75 9.13
CA THR A 89 -1.47 -1.76 10.33
C THR A 89 0.02 -1.95 10.01
N PHE A 90 0.34 -2.82 9.06
CA PHE A 90 1.72 -3.00 8.56
C PHE A 90 2.28 -1.70 8.00
N LEU A 91 1.51 -0.97 7.19
CA LEU A 91 1.95 0.32 6.65
C LEU A 91 2.18 1.36 7.76
N ALA A 92 1.28 1.42 8.74
CA ALA A 92 1.45 2.31 9.88
C ALA A 92 2.69 1.95 10.73
N MET A 93 2.94 0.65 10.95
CA MET A 93 4.14 0.16 11.64
C MET A 93 5.41 0.46 10.85
N LEU A 94 5.42 0.19 9.56
CA LEU A 94 6.54 0.49 8.66
C LEU A 94 6.92 1.98 8.76
N PHE A 95 5.95 2.88 8.67
CA PHE A 95 6.21 4.31 8.78
C PHE A 95 6.66 4.71 10.19
N THR A 96 6.12 4.10 11.24
CA THR A 96 6.60 4.30 12.63
C THR A 96 8.08 3.91 12.77
N LEU A 97 8.49 2.78 12.19
CA LEU A 97 9.87 2.32 12.23
C LEU A 97 10.80 3.28 11.48
N LEU A 98 10.38 3.78 10.32
CA LEU A 98 11.13 4.78 9.56
C LEU A 98 11.27 6.10 10.35
N GLN A 99 10.21 6.57 11.02
CA GLN A 99 10.27 7.76 11.89
C GLN A 99 11.22 7.55 13.08
N LYS A 100 11.29 6.33 13.63
CA LYS A 100 12.23 5.94 14.70
C LYS A 100 13.67 5.74 14.19
N GLY A 101 13.95 6.04 12.91
CA GLY A 101 15.28 5.98 12.33
C GLY A 101 15.73 4.60 11.88
N LYS A 102 14.82 3.61 11.83
CA LYS A 102 15.11 2.34 11.12
C LYS A 102 15.25 2.63 9.64
N LYS A 103 16.14 1.89 8.99
CA LYS A 103 16.47 2.05 7.57
C LYS A 103 16.31 0.74 6.85
N PHE A 104 16.00 0.83 5.57
CA PHE A 104 16.14 -0.25 4.62
C PHE A 104 17.63 -0.55 4.41
N LYS A 105 17.99 -1.82 4.19
CA LYS A 105 19.38 -2.29 4.18
C LYS A 105 20.29 -1.48 3.25
N ASP A 106 19.89 -1.35 1.99
CA ASP A 106 20.68 -0.70 0.92
C ASP A 106 20.11 0.65 0.49
N TYR A 107 19.12 1.18 1.23
CA TYR A 107 18.38 2.38 0.86
C TYR A 107 18.22 3.36 2.02
N ASN A 108 18.46 4.63 1.75
CA ASN A 108 18.16 5.72 2.67
C ASN A 108 16.89 6.46 2.23
N PHE A 109 16.04 6.80 3.20
CA PHE A 109 14.88 7.64 2.94
C PHE A 109 15.29 9.04 2.46
N ALA A 110 14.71 9.49 1.35
CA ALA A 110 15.00 10.78 0.72
C ALA A 110 13.77 11.69 0.58
N GLY A 111 12.58 11.21 0.96
CA GLY A 111 11.35 12.00 0.99
C GLY A 111 10.10 11.20 0.62
N SER A 112 8.94 11.86 0.65
CA SER A 112 7.69 11.29 0.17
C SER A 112 6.73 12.37 -0.33
N ARG A 113 6.05 12.11 -1.46
CA ARG A 113 4.90 12.87 -1.94
C ARG A 113 3.59 12.55 -1.21
N THR A 114 3.55 11.49 -0.40
CA THR A 114 2.37 11.06 0.35
C THR A 114 2.61 11.15 1.86
N LEU A 115 3.46 12.10 2.30
CA LEU A 115 3.88 12.17 3.70
C LEU A 115 2.72 12.46 4.66
N LEU A 116 1.73 13.27 4.27
CA LEU A 116 0.51 13.44 5.06
C LEU A 116 -0.33 12.16 5.08
N GLY A 117 -0.40 11.42 3.96
CA GLY A 117 -1.06 10.11 3.94
C GLY A 117 -0.43 9.12 4.93
N TRP A 118 0.90 9.10 4.98
CA TRP A 118 1.66 8.32 5.96
C TRP A 118 1.44 8.80 7.39
N ASP A 119 1.41 10.11 7.62
CA ASP A 119 1.19 10.73 8.93
C ASP A 119 -0.22 10.45 9.47
N LEU A 120 -1.24 10.48 8.61
CA LEU A 120 -2.60 10.06 8.96
C LEU A 120 -2.61 8.60 9.44
N LEU A 121 -1.98 7.67 8.70
CA LEU A 121 -1.88 6.27 9.14
C LEU A 121 -1.22 6.14 10.52
N TYR A 122 -0.13 6.87 10.74
CA TYR A 122 0.57 6.89 12.02
C TYR A 122 -0.30 7.43 13.16
N HIS A 123 -1.04 8.51 12.92
CA HIS A 123 -1.94 9.07 13.91
C HIS A 123 -3.11 8.15 14.27
N HIS A 124 -3.55 7.31 13.33
CA HIS A 124 -4.52 6.25 13.62
C HIS A 124 -3.90 5.05 14.34
N PHE A 125 -2.58 4.90 14.28
CA PHE A 125 -1.81 3.86 14.95
C PHE A 125 -1.08 4.42 16.18
N LYS A 126 -1.84 4.92 17.16
CA LYS A 126 -1.27 5.40 18.43
C LYS A 126 -1.31 4.30 19.49
N VAL A 127 -0.14 4.05 20.09
CA VAL A 127 -0.02 3.30 21.33
C VAL A 127 -0.23 4.29 22.48
N HIS A 128 -1.43 4.34 23.04
CA HIS A 128 -1.76 5.17 24.19
C HIS A 128 -1.82 4.29 25.46
N GLN A 129 -0.89 4.48 26.39
CA GLN A 129 -0.91 3.90 27.73
C GLN A 129 -1.19 2.38 27.78
N GLY A 130 -0.55 1.60 26.90
CA GLY A 130 -0.72 0.15 26.84
C GLY A 130 -1.90 -0.34 25.98
N ASN A 131 -2.73 0.57 25.48
CA ASN A 131 -3.75 0.26 24.47
C ASN A 131 -3.25 0.67 23.08
N ILE A 132 -3.37 -0.24 22.13
CA ILE A 132 -3.02 -0.02 20.72
C ILE A 132 -4.31 0.32 19.99
N GLN A 133 -4.40 1.54 19.48
CA GLN A 133 -5.45 1.91 18.54
C GLN A 133 -5.01 1.49 17.15
N PHE A 134 -5.87 0.71 16.47
CA PHE A 134 -5.64 0.30 15.10
C PHE A 134 -6.38 1.25 14.14
N PRO A 135 -5.87 1.46 12.91
CA PRO A 135 -6.60 2.21 11.90
C PRO A 135 -7.94 1.57 11.56
N ASP A 136 -8.92 2.41 11.23
CA ASP A 136 -10.22 1.95 10.73
C ASP A 136 -10.03 1.11 9.46
N PRO A 137 -10.91 0.11 9.22
CA PRO A 137 -10.88 -0.66 7.99
C PRO A 137 -10.94 0.25 6.74
N THR A 138 -10.08 -0.03 5.76
CA THR A 138 -10.08 0.69 4.49
C THR A 138 -11.41 0.51 3.76
N PRO A 139 -12.14 1.58 3.40
CA PRO A 139 -13.38 1.48 2.65
C PRO A 139 -13.18 0.80 1.29
N THR A 140 -14.16 0.02 0.85
CA THR A 140 -14.03 -0.85 -0.34
C THR A 140 -13.80 -0.10 -1.65
N GLU A 141 -14.32 1.12 -1.76
CA GLU A 141 -14.11 1.98 -2.93
C GLU A 141 -12.73 2.64 -2.97
N LEU A 142 -12.03 2.72 -1.83
CA LEU A 142 -10.80 3.47 -1.71
C LEU A 142 -9.58 2.62 -2.09
N LEU A 143 -8.80 3.13 -3.04
CA LEU A 143 -7.46 2.65 -3.35
C LEU A 143 -6.47 3.72 -2.91
N ARG A 144 -5.66 3.43 -1.89
CA ARG A 144 -4.60 4.31 -1.42
C ARG A 144 -3.28 3.93 -2.08
N LEU A 145 -2.55 4.95 -2.51
CA LEU A 145 -1.19 4.79 -2.99
C LEU A 145 -0.25 5.58 -2.07
N TYR A 146 0.69 4.85 -1.48
CA TYR A 146 1.74 5.43 -0.66
C TYR A 146 3.05 5.46 -1.43
N HIS A 147 3.78 6.54 -1.30
CA HIS A 147 5.04 6.76 -2.00
C HIS A 147 6.19 6.93 -1.00
N LEU A 148 7.36 6.39 -1.33
CA LEU A 148 8.63 6.68 -0.68
C LEU A 148 9.69 6.95 -1.76
N SER A 149 10.42 8.05 -1.62
CA SER A 149 11.65 8.29 -2.37
C SER A 149 12.83 7.77 -1.58
N LEU A 150 13.64 6.93 -2.21
CA LEU A 150 14.75 6.20 -1.61
C LEU A 150 16.03 6.48 -2.39
N LYS A 151 17.16 6.63 -1.71
CA LYS A 151 18.50 6.68 -2.33
C LYS A 151 19.25 5.40 -2.04
N ASP A 152 19.72 4.72 -3.07
CA ASP A 152 20.58 3.54 -2.91
C ASP A 152 21.99 3.93 -2.42
N THR A 153 22.84 2.92 -2.18
CA THR A 153 24.24 3.11 -1.76
C THR A 153 25.10 3.86 -2.78
N ARG A 154 24.64 3.99 -4.03
CA ARG A 154 25.29 4.75 -5.12
C ARG A 154 24.66 6.14 -5.30
N ASN A 155 23.77 6.56 -4.40
CA ASN A 155 22.98 7.79 -4.47
C ASN A 155 21.99 7.87 -5.65
N HIS A 156 21.65 6.76 -6.31
CA HIS A 156 20.58 6.77 -7.28
C HIS A 156 19.23 6.86 -6.59
N LEU A 157 18.34 7.67 -7.17
CA LEU A 157 17.02 7.93 -6.63
C LEU A 157 16.01 6.91 -7.18
N HIS A 158 15.39 6.18 -6.28
CA HIS A 158 14.36 5.18 -6.56
C HIS A 158 13.03 5.63 -5.95
N ASP A 159 11.94 5.37 -6.67
CA ASP A 159 10.59 5.60 -6.18
C ASP A 159 9.95 4.27 -5.83
N LEU A 160 9.43 4.15 -4.61
CA LEU A 160 8.62 3.01 -4.19
C LEU A 160 7.17 3.46 -4.04
N LEU A 161 6.28 2.76 -4.73
CA LEU A 161 4.84 2.89 -4.69
C LEU A 161 4.23 1.65 -4.03
N ILE A 162 3.45 1.84 -2.97
CA ILE A 162 2.78 0.77 -2.25
C ILE A 162 1.28 0.98 -2.38
N TYR A 163 0.61 0.02 -3.03
CA TYR A 163 -0.83 0.04 -3.21
C TYR A 163 -1.53 -0.68 -2.07
N GLU A 164 -2.54 -0.01 -1.50
CA GLU A 164 -3.37 -0.54 -0.42
C GLU A 164 -4.85 -0.37 -0.78
N ALA A 165 -5.59 -1.47 -0.70
CA ALA A 165 -7.03 -1.51 -0.89
C ALA A 165 -7.69 -2.33 0.22
N SER A 166 -9.01 -2.14 0.35
CA SER A 166 -9.84 -2.97 1.23
C SER A 166 -9.61 -4.45 0.98
N GLY A 167 -9.61 -5.22 2.06
CA GLY A 167 -9.56 -6.66 1.96
C GLY A 167 -10.82 -7.30 1.38
N GLU A 168 -11.96 -6.60 1.43
CA GLU A 168 -13.21 -7.06 0.81
C GLU A 168 -13.09 -7.10 -0.72
N THR A 169 -12.39 -6.15 -1.31
CA THR A 169 -12.11 -6.13 -2.75
C THR A 169 -11.40 -7.41 -3.20
N PHE A 170 -10.45 -7.92 -2.42
CA PHE A 170 -9.76 -9.18 -2.73
C PHE A 170 -10.66 -10.41 -2.51
N TYR A 171 -11.60 -10.34 -1.56
CA TYR A 171 -12.62 -11.38 -1.40
C TYR A 171 -13.54 -11.45 -2.63
N HIS A 172 -14.06 -10.31 -3.11
CA HIS A 172 -14.86 -10.28 -4.34
C HIS A 172 -14.06 -10.79 -5.55
N TRP A 173 -12.79 -10.37 -5.64
CA TRP A 173 -11.91 -10.78 -6.72
C TRP A 173 -11.69 -12.30 -6.76
N SER A 174 -11.53 -12.95 -5.61
CA SER A 174 -11.36 -14.41 -5.52
C SER A 174 -12.63 -15.21 -5.81
N LYS A 175 -13.80 -14.58 -5.78
CA LYS A 175 -15.06 -15.22 -6.19
C LYS A 175 -15.37 -14.99 -7.66
N ASN A 176 -15.10 -13.80 -8.16
CA ASN A 176 -15.33 -13.43 -9.55
C ASN A 176 -14.31 -12.37 -9.98
N PHE A 177 -13.47 -12.71 -10.96
CA PHE A 177 -12.46 -11.80 -11.50
C PHE A 177 -13.06 -10.45 -11.93
N ASP A 178 -14.25 -10.47 -12.53
CA ASP A 178 -14.92 -9.31 -13.15
C ASP A 178 -15.92 -8.61 -12.22
N ASP A 179 -15.99 -8.96 -10.92
CA ASP A 179 -16.88 -8.29 -9.96
C ASP A 179 -16.60 -6.78 -9.91
N GLU A 180 -17.63 -5.94 -9.94
CA GLU A 180 -17.47 -4.48 -9.84
C GLU A 180 -16.74 -4.07 -8.54
N ASN A 181 -17.00 -4.79 -7.44
CA ASN A 181 -16.35 -4.56 -6.14
C ASN A 181 -14.89 -5.04 -6.10
N ALA A 182 -14.44 -5.78 -7.14
CA ALA A 182 -13.07 -6.23 -7.29
C ALA A 182 -12.20 -5.28 -8.15
N LYS A 183 -12.73 -4.13 -8.58
CA LYS A 183 -12.03 -3.15 -9.43
C LYS A 183 -10.66 -2.74 -8.86
N ASN A 184 -10.59 -2.45 -7.56
CA ASN A 184 -9.33 -2.05 -6.93
C ASN A 184 -8.30 -3.20 -6.90
N ALA A 185 -8.73 -4.45 -6.68
CA ALA A 185 -7.86 -5.62 -6.69
C ALA A 185 -7.30 -5.85 -8.11
N ARG A 186 -8.16 -5.77 -9.14
CA ARG A 186 -7.72 -5.82 -10.55
C ARG A 186 -6.71 -4.72 -10.87
N LEU A 187 -6.90 -3.52 -10.32
CA LEU A 187 -6.02 -2.38 -10.58
C LEU A 187 -4.65 -2.55 -9.95
N ILE A 188 -4.60 -3.00 -8.69
CA ILE A 188 -3.37 -3.39 -8.00
C ILE A 188 -2.70 -4.51 -8.79
N TYR A 189 -3.46 -5.55 -9.11
CA TYR A 189 -2.96 -6.72 -9.83
C TYR A 189 -2.35 -6.36 -11.19
N LYS A 190 -2.94 -5.40 -11.92
CA LYS A 190 -2.42 -4.95 -13.21
C LYS A 190 -1.18 -4.06 -13.11
N ARG A 191 -1.05 -3.27 -12.04
CA ARG A 191 -0.02 -2.21 -11.94
C ARG A 191 1.18 -2.57 -11.09
N ALA A 192 1.01 -3.45 -10.10
CA ALA A 192 2.10 -3.83 -9.22
C ALA A 192 3.12 -4.74 -9.93
N ASN A 193 4.40 -4.49 -9.66
CA ASN A 193 5.54 -5.27 -10.12
C ASN A 193 5.96 -6.34 -9.11
N ALA A 194 5.54 -6.24 -7.86
CA ALA A 194 5.69 -7.27 -6.84
C ALA A 194 4.50 -7.26 -5.87
N PHE A 195 4.35 -8.32 -5.08
CA PHE A 195 3.21 -8.50 -4.18
C PHE A 195 3.66 -8.94 -2.78
N ALA A 196 2.94 -8.46 -1.77
CA ALA A 196 2.98 -9.02 -0.42
C ALA A 196 1.60 -9.62 -0.11
N LEU A 197 1.53 -10.96 0.03
CA LEU A 197 0.31 -11.68 0.37
C LEU A 197 0.21 -11.85 1.89
N PHE A 198 -0.72 -11.14 2.52
CA PHE A 198 -0.95 -11.16 3.95
C PHE A 198 -1.90 -12.29 4.36
N ILE A 199 -1.41 -13.12 5.27
CA ILE A 199 -2.14 -14.21 5.93
C ILE A 199 -2.43 -13.77 7.36
N ASP A 200 -3.70 -13.85 7.77
CA ASP A 200 -4.12 -13.53 9.13
C ASP A 200 -4.02 -14.76 10.03
N CYS A 201 -3.00 -14.81 10.91
CA CYS A 201 -2.83 -15.91 11.85
C CYS A 201 -4.02 -16.02 12.82
N ASP A 202 -4.58 -14.90 13.25
CA ASP A 202 -5.75 -14.86 14.14
C ASP A 202 -6.97 -15.50 13.49
N ASP A 203 -7.20 -15.20 12.20
CA ASP A 203 -8.31 -15.77 11.44
C ASP A 203 -8.14 -17.29 11.23
N LEU A 204 -6.89 -17.76 11.05
CA LEU A 204 -6.57 -19.19 10.94
C LEU A 204 -6.76 -19.95 12.26
N VAL A 205 -6.55 -19.31 13.42
CA VAL A 205 -6.86 -19.91 14.73
C VAL A 205 -8.36 -20.17 14.86
N HIS A 206 -9.18 -19.17 14.52
CA HIS A 206 -10.63 -19.24 14.77
C HIS A 206 -11.42 -19.96 13.67
N ARG A 207 -11.20 -19.59 12.40
CA ARG A 207 -11.98 -20.13 11.26
C ARG A 207 -11.27 -21.25 10.50
N LYS A 208 -10.01 -21.55 10.82
CA LYS A 208 -9.28 -22.75 10.39
C LYS A 208 -9.36 -22.98 8.88
N GLY A 209 -9.96 -24.09 8.44
CA GLY A 209 -10.06 -24.48 7.03
C GLY A 209 -10.81 -23.47 6.16
N LEU A 210 -11.77 -22.72 6.72
CA LEU A 210 -12.47 -21.67 5.98
C LEU A 210 -11.53 -20.48 5.68
N ALA A 211 -10.72 -20.05 6.67
CA ALA A 211 -9.72 -19.02 6.46
C ALA A 211 -8.65 -19.48 5.45
N LYS A 212 -8.18 -20.72 5.57
CA LYS A 212 -7.26 -21.32 4.59
C LYS A 212 -7.84 -21.29 3.17
N ALA A 213 -9.09 -21.71 2.98
CA ALA A 213 -9.74 -21.74 1.66
C ALA A 213 -9.85 -20.33 1.04
N GLU A 214 -10.15 -19.30 1.85
CA GLU A 214 -10.18 -17.92 1.38
C GLU A 214 -8.80 -17.39 0.97
N ILE A 215 -7.75 -17.74 1.72
CA ILE A 215 -6.36 -17.38 1.38
C ILE A 215 -5.96 -18.05 0.05
N ILE A 216 -6.25 -19.34 -0.10
CA ILE A 216 -5.96 -20.09 -1.32
C ILE A 216 -6.68 -19.50 -2.52
N ALA A 217 -7.97 -19.15 -2.38
CA ALA A 217 -8.71 -18.52 -3.48
C ALA A 217 -8.09 -17.19 -3.91
N ILE A 218 -7.61 -16.35 -2.97
CA ILE A 218 -6.91 -15.10 -3.31
C ILE A 218 -5.55 -15.39 -4.01
N ALA A 219 -4.80 -16.38 -3.52
CA ALA A 219 -3.55 -16.81 -4.12
C ALA A 219 -3.73 -17.35 -5.55
N GLU A 220 -4.77 -18.15 -5.81
CA GLU A 220 -5.08 -18.64 -7.17
C GLU A 220 -5.28 -17.49 -8.16
N MET A 221 -5.97 -16.42 -7.72
CA MET A 221 -6.13 -15.22 -8.55
C MET A 221 -4.81 -14.49 -8.80
N LEU A 222 -3.93 -14.39 -7.80
CA LEU A 222 -2.60 -13.79 -7.97
C LEU A 222 -1.73 -14.58 -8.94
N ARG A 223 -1.83 -15.91 -8.91
CA ARG A 223 -1.08 -16.80 -9.78
C ARG A 223 -1.42 -16.59 -11.26
N HIS A 224 -2.66 -16.19 -11.57
CA HIS A 224 -3.14 -16.02 -12.94
C HIS A 224 -2.45 -14.85 -13.67
N ASP A 225 -1.34 -15.10 -14.36
CA ASP A 225 -0.45 -14.10 -15.02
C ASP A 225 0.51 -13.38 -14.05
N LEU A 226 0.93 -14.03 -12.95
CA LEU A 226 1.94 -13.46 -12.05
C LEU A 226 3.28 -13.20 -12.78
N ARG A 227 3.60 -14.05 -13.77
CA ARG A 227 4.87 -14.07 -14.51
C ARG A 227 6.05 -14.14 -13.52
N ASN A 228 7.03 -13.25 -13.67
CA ASN A 228 8.23 -13.19 -12.83
C ASN A 228 8.11 -12.14 -11.71
N ARG A 229 6.88 -11.68 -11.39
CA ARG A 229 6.68 -10.66 -10.36
C ARG A 229 6.91 -11.27 -8.98
N PRO A 230 7.84 -10.74 -8.17
CA PRO A 230 8.15 -11.30 -6.86
C PRO A 230 6.92 -11.32 -5.94
N LEU A 231 6.80 -12.36 -5.14
CA LEU A 231 5.76 -12.50 -4.12
C LEU A 231 6.39 -12.93 -2.80
N ILE A 232 6.09 -12.17 -1.74
CA ILE A 232 6.40 -12.54 -0.36
C ILE A 232 5.10 -12.86 0.38
N VAL A 233 5.08 -13.95 1.11
CA VAL A 233 3.98 -14.33 2.01
C VAL A 233 4.27 -13.80 3.40
N VAL A 234 3.34 -13.02 3.92
CA VAL A 234 3.45 -12.34 5.21
C VAL A 234 2.44 -12.94 6.17
N TRP A 235 2.91 -13.77 7.09
CA TRP A 235 2.13 -14.25 8.22
C TRP A 235 1.98 -13.11 9.25
N SER A 236 0.87 -12.40 9.18
CA SER A 236 0.53 -11.30 10.09
C SER A 236 -0.07 -11.81 11.40
N LYS A 237 0.02 -11.00 12.46
CA LYS A 237 -0.38 -11.38 13.83
C LYS A 237 0.29 -12.69 14.27
N ALA A 238 1.56 -12.84 13.90
CA ALA A 238 2.30 -14.09 14.08
C ALA A 238 2.55 -14.47 15.54
N ASP A 239 2.33 -13.55 16.47
CA ASP A 239 2.25 -13.84 17.90
C ASP A 239 1.24 -14.96 18.22
N ARG A 240 0.22 -15.15 17.37
CA ARG A 240 -0.77 -16.23 17.47
C ARG A 240 -0.46 -17.46 16.62
N LYS A 241 0.63 -17.48 15.85
CA LYS A 241 0.92 -18.56 14.88
C LYS A 241 1.05 -19.92 15.54
N SER A 242 1.57 -19.98 16.77
CA SER A 242 1.71 -21.20 17.56
C SER A 242 0.38 -21.84 17.97
N GLU A 243 -0.71 -21.06 17.98
CA GLU A 243 -2.07 -21.55 18.27
C GLU A 243 -2.74 -22.20 17.03
N ILE A 244 -2.19 -21.99 15.82
CA ILE A 244 -2.74 -22.56 14.60
C ILE A 244 -2.39 -24.05 14.55
N HIS A 245 -3.37 -24.88 14.19
CA HIS A 245 -3.15 -26.31 14.01
C HIS A 245 -2.04 -26.56 12.96
N THR A 246 -1.03 -27.36 13.31
CA THR A 246 0.18 -27.60 12.49
C THR A 246 -0.14 -28.06 11.07
N ASN A 247 -1.11 -28.97 10.91
CA ASN A 247 -1.58 -29.42 9.58
C ASN A 247 -2.11 -28.29 8.69
N ILE A 248 -2.71 -27.25 9.25
CA ILE A 248 -3.18 -26.09 8.47
C ILE A 248 -1.97 -25.29 7.98
N VAL A 249 -0.99 -25.05 8.86
CA VAL A 249 0.25 -24.32 8.51
C VAL A 249 1.03 -25.07 7.44
N SER A 250 1.31 -26.36 7.64
CA SER A 250 2.09 -27.16 6.69
C SER A 250 1.40 -27.31 5.34
N SER A 251 0.08 -27.55 5.34
CA SER A 251 -0.70 -27.67 4.11
C SER A 251 -0.81 -26.34 3.37
N LEU A 252 -1.04 -25.22 4.06
CA LEU A 252 -1.11 -23.90 3.44
C LEU A 252 0.25 -23.48 2.84
N SER A 253 1.33 -23.65 3.59
CA SER A 253 2.68 -23.32 3.12
C SER A 253 3.06 -24.18 1.91
N GLY A 254 2.74 -25.49 1.94
CA GLY A 254 3.00 -26.39 0.82
C GLY A 254 2.20 -26.07 -0.45
N GLU A 255 0.93 -25.69 -0.30
CA GLU A 255 0.10 -25.25 -1.44
C GLU A 255 0.62 -23.93 -2.04
N LEU A 256 1.01 -22.97 -1.19
CA LEU A 256 1.57 -21.70 -1.63
C LEU A 256 2.93 -21.87 -2.32
N GLU A 257 3.81 -22.72 -1.80
CA GLU A 257 5.10 -23.02 -2.45
C GLU A 257 4.89 -23.70 -3.82
N THR A 258 3.87 -24.56 -3.92
CA THR A 258 3.49 -25.18 -5.20
C THR A 258 2.95 -24.15 -6.19
N MET A 259 2.22 -23.14 -5.73
CA MET A 259 1.68 -22.06 -6.57
C MET A 259 2.74 -21.04 -6.97
N PHE A 260 3.68 -20.75 -6.07
CA PHE A 260 4.69 -19.71 -6.20
C PHE A 260 6.08 -20.26 -5.82
N PRO A 261 6.71 -21.06 -6.69
CA PRO A 261 8.02 -21.63 -6.39
C PRO A 261 9.07 -20.55 -6.09
N GLY A 262 9.78 -20.69 -4.96
CA GLY A 262 10.80 -19.73 -4.55
C GLY A 262 10.24 -18.42 -3.96
N MET A 263 8.99 -18.43 -3.49
CA MET A 263 8.46 -17.37 -2.67
C MET A 263 9.22 -17.27 -1.34
N GLU A 264 9.19 -16.09 -0.73
CA GLU A 264 9.69 -15.90 0.63
C GLU A 264 8.52 -15.95 1.60
N GLU A 265 8.69 -16.56 2.77
CA GLU A 265 7.74 -16.46 3.87
C GLU A 265 8.34 -15.73 5.06
N ILE A 266 7.59 -14.80 5.64
CA ILE A 266 8.00 -14.10 6.85
C ILE A 266 6.86 -13.93 7.83
N GLN A 267 7.21 -13.89 9.12
CA GLN A 267 6.30 -13.69 10.23
C GLN A 267 6.43 -12.26 10.75
N ILE A 268 5.32 -11.54 10.86
CA ILE A 268 5.30 -10.21 11.48
C ILE A 268 4.26 -10.18 12.60
N SER A 269 4.56 -9.39 13.62
CA SER A 269 3.55 -8.90 14.56
C SER A 269 3.68 -7.39 14.67
N ASN A 270 2.57 -6.71 14.95
CA ASN A 270 2.59 -5.28 15.28
C ASN A 270 2.34 -5.05 16.78
N LEU A 271 2.26 -6.14 17.55
CA LEU A 271 2.20 -6.16 19.00
C LEU A 271 3.61 -6.47 19.52
N SER A 272 4.28 -5.50 20.13
CA SER A 272 5.58 -5.75 20.77
C SER A 272 5.35 -6.48 22.08
N SER A 273 5.89 -7.69 22.18
CA SER A 273 5.89 -8.48 23.41
C SER A 273 7.20 -8.35 24.20
N SER A 274 8.26 -7.88 23.53
CA SER A 274 9.61 -7.66 24.08
C SER A 274 10.29 -6.48 23.36
N ASP A 275 11.48 -6.05 23.79
CA ASP A 275 12.33 -5.12 23.03
C ASP A 275 13.80 -5.58 23.17
N PRO A 276 14.52 -5.86 22.07
CA PRO A 276 14.08 -5.83 20.67
C PRO A 276 13.14 -6.99 20.30
N ASP A 277 11.99 -6.65 19.71
CA ASP A 277 11.06 -7.61 19.11
C ASP A 277 11.38 -7.77 17.62
N ASP A 278 11.95 -8.92 17.24
CA ASP A 278 12.31 -9.19 15.85
C ASP A 278 11.08 -9.29 14.94
N LEU A 279 9.94 -9.78 15.45
CA LEU A 279 8.68 -9.87 14.71
C LEU A 279 8.11 -8.49 14.37
N VAL A 280 8.33 -7.52 15.26
CA VAL A 280 7.86 -6.15 15.06
C VAL A 280 8.87 -5.32 14.28
N HIS A 281 10.13 -5.28 14.70
CA HIS A 281 11.08 -4.30 14.20
C HIS A 281 11.81 -4.77 12.94
N LYS A 282 12.44 -5.95 12.97
CA LYS A 282 13.27 -6.43 11.86
C LYS A 282 12.42 -6.95 10.72
N ASN A 283 11.40 -7.75 11.04
CA ASN A 283 10.63 -8.45 10.02
C ASN A 283 9.72 -7.50 9.21
N ASN A 284 9.17 -6.45 9.84
CA ASN A 284 8.42 -5.43 9.09
C ASN A 284 9.30 -4.70 8.05
N ILE A 285 10.56 -4.37 8.40
CA ILE A 285 11.51 -3.76 7.47
C ILE A 285 11.94 -4.76 6.38
N TYR A 286 12.18 -6.02 6.77
CA TYR A 286 12.61 -7.07 5.84
C TYR A 286 11.62 -7.30 4.71
N VAL A 287 10.31 -7.23 4.96
CA VAL A 287 9.29 -7.37 3.90
C VAL A 287 9.57 -6.42 2.74
N VAL A 288 9.88 -5.16 3.03
CA VAL A 288 10.17 -4.15 2.01
C VAL A 288 11.58 -4.31 1.45
N ASP A 289 12.58 -4.62 2.28
CA ASP A 289 13.95 -4.88 1.81
C ASP A 289 14.01 -6.01 0.78
N TRP A 290 13.36 -7.14 1.08
CA TRP A 290 13.31 -8.28 0.17
C TRP A 290 12.64 -7.91 -1.16
N LEU A 291 11.52 -7.17 -1.11
CA LEU A 291 10.84 -6.71 -2.31
C LEU A 291 11.71 -5.74 -3.14
N LEU A 292 12.39 -4.81 -2.49
CA LEU A 292 13.32 -3.89 -3.15
C LEU A 292 14.51 -4.62 -3.78
N GLU A 293 15.06 -5.63 -3.11
CA GLU A 293 16.13 -6.48 -3.64
C GLU A 293 15.68 -7.20 -4.92
N LYS A 294 14.49 -7.82 -4.89
CA LYS A 294 13.95 -8.54 -6.05
C LYS A 294 13.57 -7.61 -7.20
N LEU A 295 13.08 -6.40 -6.91
CA LEU A 295 12.73 -5.41 -7.93
C LEU A 295 13.94 -4.70 -8.54
N ASN A 296 15.02 -4.53 -7.77
CA ASN A 296 16.27 -3.94 -8.24
C ASN A 296 17.21 -4.96 -8.90
N SER A 297 16.91 -6.25 -8.78
CA SER A 297 17.62 -7.29 -9.51
C SER A 297 17.35 -7.10 -11.01
N PRO A 298 18.38 -6.89 -11.85
CA PRO A 298 18.16 -6.76 -13.29
C PRO A 298 17.51 -8.05 -13.77
N ALA A 299 16.21 -8.00 -14.07
CA ALA A 299 15.57 -9.02 -14.88
C ALA A 299 16.46 -9.14 -16.11
N GLY A 300 16.97 -10.35 -16.41
CA GLY A 300 18.02 -10.62 -17.40
C GLY A 300 17.64 -10.25 -18.83
N PHE A 301 17.34 -8.99 -19.07
CA PHE A 301 17.15 -8.38 -20.36
C PHE A 301 18.56 -8.15 -20.90
N GLN A 302 19.13 -9.23 -21.43
CA GLN A 302 20.19 -9.08 -22.39
C GLN A 302 19.56 -8.38 -23.58
N ILE A 303 19.90 -7.09 -23.75
CA ILE A 303 19.80 -6.47 -25.06
C ILE A 303 20.63 -7.40 -25.95
N LYS A 304 19.97 -8.21 -26.80
CA LYS A 304 20.69 -8.91 -27.86
C LYS A 304 21.47 -7.83 -28.58
N ASP A 305 22.79 -7.97 -28.66
CA ASP A 305 23.65 -7.04 -29.36
C ASP A 305 22.95 -6.69 -30.68
N LEU A 306 22.51 -5.43 -30.77
CA LEU A 306 21.98 -4.89 -32.00
C LEU A 306 23.18 -4.83 -32.92
N ASN A 307 23.44 -5.92 -33.65
CA ASN A 307 24.38 -5.91 -34.76
C ASN A 307 23.75 -4.97 -35.79
N PRO A 308 24.21 -3.72 -35.90
CA PRO A 308 23.64 -2.80 -36.86
C PRO A 308 23.98 -3.39 -38.22
N THR A 309 22.98 -3.88 -38.94
CA THR A 309 23.17 -4.21 -40.35
C THR A 309 23.66 -2.94 -41.05
N GLN A 310 24.52 -3.07 -42.07
CA GLN A 310 25.13 -1.92 -42.78
C GLN A 310 24.13 -0.88 -43.31
N ASN A 311 22.83 -1.20 -43.35
CA ASN A 311 21.75 -0.32 -43.81
C ASN A 311 20.96 0.36 -42.67
N ASP A 312 21.34 0.20 -41.41
CA ASP A 312 20.69 0.94 -40.32
C ASP A 312 21.18 2.40 -40.31
N ILE A 313 20.42 3.27 -40.97
CA ILE A 313 20.73 4.70 -41.10
C ILE A 313 20.75 5.39 -39.73
N PHE A 314 19.98 4.90 -38.75
CA PHE A 314 19.89 5.53 -37.43
C PHE A 314 21.12 5.24 -36.57
N LEU A 315 21.62 3.99 -36.62
CA LEU A 315 22.81 3.58 -35.85
C LEU A 315 24.14 3.85 -36.57
N ASN A 316 24.12 3.97 -37.91
CA ASN A 316 25.32 4.21 -38.72
C ASN A 316 25.51 5.66 -39.17
N PHE A 317 24.67 6.61 -38.70
CA PHE A 317 24.82 8.01 -39.07
C PHE A 317 26.12 8.59 -38.52
N ARG A 318 27.10 8.82 -39.42
CA ARG A 318 28.28 9.61 -39.13
C ARG A 318 28.09 10.99 -39.74
N TYR A 319 28.13 12.03 -38.91
CA TYR A 319 28.24 13.40 -39.38
C TYR A 319 29.56 13.51 -40.15
N HIS A 320 29.50 13.85 -41.43
CA HIS A 320 30.70 14.20 -42.19
C HIS A 320 30.98 15.67 -41.93
N ASP A 321 32.10 15.95 -41.25
CA ASP A 321 32.73 17.27 -41.21
C ASP A 321 33.31 17.64 -42.58
#